data_AF-A0A800FJJ1-F1
#
_entry.id   AF-A0A800FJJ1-F1
#
_cell.length_a   1.000
_cell.length_b   1.000
_cell.length_c   1.000
_cell.angle_alpha   90.00
_cell.angle_beta   90.00
_cell.angle_gamma   90.00
#
_symmetry.space_group_name_H-M   'P 1'
#
loop_
_entity.id
_entity.type
_entity.pdbx_description
1 polymer ?
#
loop_
_entity_poly.entity_id
_entity_poly.type
_entity_poly.pdbx_seq_one_letter_code
_entity_poly.pdbx_strand_id
1 'polypeptide(L)'
;MMLRKLMTIAIITGIFTGSIFAGSLSGRVNFEGKGPKKKALRMDADPVCGAAHKTPAYRESFVLSDDGYLKNVIVYLNNVKYEGKAPTTQAVIDQNGCVYAPHVQGLMAGQELLIKNSDA
;
A
#
# COMPACT_ATOMS: atom_id res chain seq x y z
N MET A 1 3.81 -18.68 56.42
CA MET A 1 2.98 -17.60 55.84
C MET A 1 3.56 -17.00 54.55
N MET A 2 4.89 -16.83 54.47
CA MET A 2 5.59 -16.31 53.27
C MET A 2 5.45 -17.23 52.04
N LEU A 3 5.54 -18.55 52.21
CA LEU A 3 5.50 -19.52 51.10
C LEU A 3 4.13 -19.61 50.39
N ARG A 4 3.03 -19.41 51.14
CA ARG A 4 1.68 -19.32 50.56
C ARG A 4 1.50 -18.04 49.73
N LYS A 5 2.01 -16.90 50.20
CA LYS A 5 2.00 -15.63 49.45
C LYS A 5 2.84 -15.69 48.17
N LEU A 6 3.97 -16.41 48.20
CA LEU A 6 4.81 -16.67 47.03
C LEU A 6 4.11 -17.54 45.96
N MET A 7 3.37 -18.59 46.37
CA MET A 7 2.57 -19.39 45.42
C MET A 7 1.41 -18.60 44.81
N THR A 8 0.75 -17.70 45.56
CA THR A 8 -0.36 -16.89 45.01
C THR A 8 0.12 -15.85 44.00
N ILE A 9 1.31 -15.27 44.19
CA ILE A 9 1.90 -14.32 43.23
C ILE A 9 2.28 -15.01 41.91
N ALA A 10 2.81 -16.24 41.96
CA ALA A 10 3.19 -16.99 40.76
C ALA A 10 2.00 -17.40 39.87
N ILE A 11 0.81 -17.58 40.45
CA ILE A 11 -0.41 -17.91 39.69
C ILE A 11 -0.99 -16.66 39.00
N ILE A 12 -0.82 -15.46 39.58
CA ILE A 12 -1.32 -14.19 39.01
C ILE A 12 -0.44 -13.71 37.84
N THR A 13 0.87 -13.99 37.85
CA THR A 13 1.77 -13.67 36.73
C THR A 13 1.75 -14.69 35.59
N GLY A 14 1.23 -15.90 35.80
CA GLY A 14 1.18 -16.96 34.78
C GLY A 14 0.08 -16.82 33.72
N ILE A 15 -0.91 -15.95 33.94
CA ILE A 15 -2.13 -15.87 33.09
C ILE A 15 -2.06 -14.74 32.04
N PHE A 16 -1.03 -13.89 32.07
CA PHE A 16 -0.93 -12.72 31.18
C PHE A 16 0.02 -12.87 29.99
N THR A 17 0.29 -14.09 29.53
CA THR A 17 0.87 -14.32 28.20
C THR A 17 -0.24 -14.44 27.16
N GLY A 18 -1.09 -13.41 27.08
CA GLY A 18 -2.00 -13.25 25.94
C GLY A 18 -1.18 -13.18 24.67
N SER A 19 -1.16 -14.26 23.91
CA SER A 19 -0.49 -14.30 22.62
C SER A 19 -1.17 -13.29 21.70
N ILE A 20 -0.50 -12.18 21.43
CA ILE A 20 -0.90 -11.24 20.38
C ILE A 20 -0.60 -11.95 19.05
N PHE A 21 -1.46 -12.87 18.64
CA PHE A 21 -1.38 -13.43 17.28
C PHE A 21 -1.90 -12.37 16.32
N ALA A 22 -1.03 -11.43 15.96
CA ALA A 22 -1.20 -10.68 14.72
C ALA A 22 -0.96 -11.68 13.58
N GLY A 23 -2.05 -12.12 12.93
CA GLY A 23 -1.94 -12.92 11.71
C GLY A 23 -1.28 -12.08 10.62
N SER A 24 -0.21 -12.59 10.00
CA SER A 24 0.40 -11.97 8.84
C SER A 24 -0.17 -12.59 7.56
N LEU A 25 -0.52 -11.73 6.59
CA LEU A 25 -0.86 -12.13 5.23
C LEU A 25 0.31 -11.77 4.32
N SER A 26 0.90 -12.75 3.67
CA SER A 26 1.96 -12.57 2.67
C SER A 26 1.64 -13.39 1.43
N GLY A 27 2.03 -12.87 0.26
CA GLY A 27 1.76 -13.52 -1.01
C GLY A 27 2.21 -12.68 -2.20
N ARG A 28 2.08 -13.26 -3.40
CA ARG A 28 2.34 -12.60 -4.68
C ARG A 28 1.12 -12.77 -5.58
N VAL A 29 0.78 -11.74 -6.33
CA VAL A 29 -0.30 -11.79 -7.32
C VAL A 29 0.31 -12.10 -8.67
N ASN A 30 0.18 -13.36 -9.09
CA ASN A 30 0.68 -13.82 -10.37
C ASN A 30 -0.26 -13.42 -11.51
N PHE A 31 0.31 -13.27 -12.70
CA PHE A 31 -0.46 -13.18 -13.93
C PHE A 31 -0.04 -14.32 -14.85
N GLU A 32 -1.02 -15.10 -15.31
CA GLU A 32 -0.77 -16.19 -16.25
C GLU A 32 -0.92 -15.69 -17.69
N GLY A 33 0.12 -15.92 -18.50
CA GLY A 33 0.16 -15.55 -19.91
C GLY A 33 1.04 -14.33 -20.20
N LYS A 34 0.96 -13.85 -21.44
CA LYS A 34 1.77 -12.71 -21.91
C LYS A 34 1.04 -11.41 -21.66
N GLY A 35 1.59 -10.57 -20.80
CA GLY A 35 1.06 -9.23 -20.55
C GLY A 35 1.04 -8.36 -21.83
N PRO A 36 0.14 -7.38 -21.94
CA PRO A 36 0.13 -6.43 -23.04
C PRO A 36 1.48 -5.69 -23.12
N LYS A 37 1.90 -5.35 -24.34
CA LYS A 37 3.10 -4.52 -24.54
C LYS A 37 2.88 -3.15 -23.88
N LYS A 38 3.89 -2.66 -23.17
CA LYS A 38 3.90 -1.30 -22.61
C LYS A 38 3.70 -0.29 -23.75
N LYS A 39 2.73 0.60 -23.58
CA LYS A 39 2.44 1.68 -24.53
C LYS A 39 2.96 2.98 -23.94
N ALA A 40 3.77 3.72 -24.68
CA ALA A 40 4.21 5.04 -24.27
C ALA A 40 3.00 6.00 -24.14
N LEU A 41 3.07 6.90 -23.17
CA LEU A 41 2.20 8.06 -23.09
C LEU A 41 2.66 9.09 -24.11
N ARG A 42 1.68 9.69 -24.80
CA ARG A 42 1.94 10.79 -25.72
C ARG A 42 1.95 12.08 -24.90
N MET A 43 3.14 12.60 -24.65
CA MET A 43 3.37 13.83 -23.89
C MET A 43 3.73 15.02 -24.81
N ASP A 44 3.61 14.84 -26.13
CA ASP A 44 3.98 15.82 -27.15
C ASP A 44 2.99 16.99 -27.28
N ALA A 45 1.84 16.91 -26.59
CA ALA A 45 0.85 17.99 -26.55
C ALA A 45 1.31 19.19 -25.70
N ASP A 46 2.18 18.97 -24.71
CA ASP A 46 2.75 20.01 -23.85
C ASP A 46 4.28 19.85 -23.78
N PRO A 47 5.06 20.83 -24.27
CA PRO A 47 6.52 20.78 -24.23
C PRO A 47 7.11 20.59 -22.82
N VAL A 48 6.46 21.10 -21.78
CA VAL A 48 6.91 20.97 -20.39
C VAL A 48 6.82 19.50 -19.97
N CYS A 49 5.70 18.85 -20.25
CA CYS A 49 5.51 17.42 -19.99
C CYS A 49 6.55 16.58 -20.75
N GLY A 50 6.79 16.87 -22.03
CA GLY A 50 7.80 16.16 -22.83
C GLY A 50 9.21 16.31 -22.29
N ALA A 51 9.60 17.52 -21.85
CA ALA A 51 10.93 17.82 -21.33
C ALA A 51 11.18 17.29 -19.92
N ALA A 52 10.12 17.06 -19.13
CA ALA A 52 10.23 16.55 -17.76
C ALA A 52 10.72 15.09 -17.67
N HIS A 53 10.70 14.34 -18.78
CA HIS A 53 11.07 12.92 -18.78
C HIS A 53 12.32 12.61 -19.61
N LYS A 54 13.31 11.97 -19.00
CA LYS A 54 14.51 11.47 -19.71
C LYS A 54 14.23 10.19 -20.52
N THR A 55 13.22 9.44 -20.12
CA THR A 55 12.77 8.20 -20.76
C THR A 55 11.27 8.29 -21.03
N PRO A 56 10.72 7.60 -22.03
CA PRO A 56 9.28 7.66 -22.27
C PRO A 56 8.48 7.28 -21.03
N ALA A 57 7.54 8.13 -20.63
CA ALA A 57 6.51 7.75 -19.67
C ALA A 57 5.62 6.67 -20.30
N TYR A 58 5.23 5.64 -19.54
CA TYR A 58 4.41 4.53 -20.05
C TYR A 58 3.04 4.51 -19.39
N ARG A 59 2.03 4.02 -20.12
CA ARG A 59 0.70 3.77 -19.57
C ARG A 59 0.79 2.69 -18.50
N GLU A 60 0.23 2.98 -17.33
CA GLU A 60 0.19 2.07 -16.18
C GLU A 60 -1.12 1.28 -16.07
N SER A 61 -1.89 1.19 -17.17
CA SER A 61 -3.13 0.40 -17.23
C SER A 61 -2.92 -1.11 -17.00
N PHE A 62 -1.67 -1.58 -17.18
CA PHE A 62 -1.27 -2.94 -16.85
C PHE A 62 0.24 -2.95 -16.57
N VAL A 63 0.62 -3.19 -15.32
CA VAL A 63 2.02 -3.13 -14.88
C VAL A 63 2.41 -4.45 -14.25
N LEU A 64 3.45 -5.06 -14.83
CA LEU A 64 4.14 -6.19 -14.23
C LEU A 64 5.43 -5.70 -13.56
N SER A 65 5.83 -6.35 -12.47
CA SER A 65 7.17 -6.26 -11.91
C SER A 65 8.18 -6.89 -12.87
N ASP A 66 9.47 -6.68 -12.61
CA ASP A 66 10.55 -7.30 -13.39
C ASP A 66 10.53 -8.83 -13.28
N ASP A 67 10.01 -9.35 -12.16
CA ASP A 67 9.77 -10.78 -11.92
C ASP A 67 8.46 -11.30 -12.54
N GLY A 68 7.66 -10.45 -13.20
CA GLY A 68 6.42 -10.84 -13.88
C GLY A 68 5.16 -10.87 -13.01
N TYR A 69 5.16 -10.28 -11.81
CA TYR A 69 3.99 -10.20 -10.92
C TYR A 69 3.17 -8.93 -11.17
N LEU A 70 1.87 -8.96 -10.92
CA LEU A 70 1.04 -7.75 -11.03
C LEU A 70 1.40 -6.73 -9.94
N LYS A 71 1.71 -5.50 -10.37
CA LYS A 71 1.84 -4.34 -9.47
C LYS A 71 0.47 -3.66 -9.26
N ASN A 72 0.40 -2.83 -8.23
CA ASN A 72 -0.75 -1.96 -7.95
C ASN A 72 -2.07 -2.72 -7.69
N VAL A 73 -1.99 -3.89 -7.05
CA VAL A 73 -3.16 -4.73 -6.74
C VAL A 73 -3.75 -4.37 -5.38
N ILE A 74 -5.07 -4.31 -5.30
CA ILE A 74 -5.81 -4.19 -4.03
C ILE A 74 -6.28 -5.59 -3.62
N VAL A 75 -5.93 -5.99 -2.40
CA VAL A 75 -6.40 -7.23 -1.78
C VAL A 75 -7.54 -6.88 -0.82
N TYR A 76 -8.69 -7.52 -1.01
CA TYR A 76 -9.85 -7.35 -0.16
C TYR A 76 -10.09 -8.60 0.69
N LEU A 77 -10.23 -8.42 2.01
CA LEU A 77 -10.57 -9.49 2.94
C LEU A 77 -12.05 -9.42 3.26
N ASN A 78 -12.78 -10.48 2.91
CA ASN A 78 -14.22 -10.55 3.18
C ASN A 78 -14.49 -11.07 4.60
N ASN A 79 -15.62 -10.65 5.19
CA ASN A 79 -16.07 -11.05 6.52
C ASN A 79 -15.06 -10.81 7.65
N VAL A 80 -14.22 -9.78 7.52
CA VAL A 80 -13.28 -9.36 8.57
C VAL A 80 -13.82 -8.11 9.25
N LYS A 81 -13.86 -8.12 10.60
CA LYS A 81 -14.15 -6.93 11.39
C LYS A 81 -12.85 -6.15 11.62
N TYR A 82 -12.83 -4.89 11.22
CA TYR A 82 -11.72 -3.98 11.50
C TYR A 82 -12.22 -2.82 12.37
N GLU A 83 -11.69 -2.69 13.59
CA GLU A 83 -12.07 -1.65 14.55
C GLU A 83 -10.98 -0.57 14.71
N GLY A 84 -9.95 -0.60 13.85
CA GLY A 84 -8.89 0.40 13.87
C GLY A 84 -9.36 1.76 13.38
N LYS A 85 -8.61 2.80 13.77
CA LYS A 85 -8.85 4.17 13.29
C LYS A 85 -8.17 4.38 11.94
N ALA A 86 -8.73 5.26 11.12
CA ALA A 86 -8.06 5.74 9.92
C ALA A 86 -6.69 6.36 10.29
N PRO A 87 -5.64 6.16 9.47
CA PRO A 87 -4.37 6.83 9.65
C PRO A 87 -4.55 8.35 9.70
N THR A 88 -3.84 9.01 10.61
CA THR A 88 -3.79 10.48 10.67
C THR A 88 -2.84 11.05 9.62
N THR A 89 -1.93 10.22 9.10
CA THR A 89 -1.04 10.61 7.99
C THR A 89 -1.85 10.69 6.70
N GLN A 90 -1.71 11.81 6.00
CA GLN A 90 -2.36 12.03 4.72
C GLN A 90 -1.88 10.99 3.69
N ALA A 91 -2.82 10.45 2.91
CA ALA A 91 -2.48 9.82 1.65
C ALA A 91 -2.09 10.92 0.66
N VAL A 92 -1.03 10.72 -0.11
CA VAL A 92 -0.53 11.74 -1.04
C VAL A 92 -0.49 11.18 -2.45
N ILE A 93 -1.10 11.91 -3.38
CA ILE A 93 -0.93 11.72 -4.81
C ILE A 93 -0.28 12.99 -5.36
N ASP A 94 0.83 12.87 -6.08
CA ASP A 94 1.57 14.01 -6.60
C ASP A 94 1.69 13.95 -8.11
N GLN A 95 1.37 15.05 -8.78
CA GLN A 95 1.66 15.24 -10.20
C GLN A 95 3.09 15.72 -10.36
N ASN A 96 3.90 14.97 -11.08
CA ASN A 96 5.24 15.38 -11.47
C ASN A 96 5.56 14.86 -12.88
N GLY A 97 6.01 15.74 -13.76
CA GLY A 97 6.14 15.51 -15.19
C GLY A 97 4.81 15.10 -15.83
N CYS A 98 3.69 15.67 -15.42
CA CYS A 98 2.36 15.34 -15.96
C CYS A 98 1.95 13.87 -15.74
N VAL A 99 2.53 13.23 -14.71
CA VAL A 99 2.17 11.88 -14.25
C VAL A 99 1.84 11.95 -12.76
N TYR A 100 0.70 11.37 -12.36
CA TYR A 100 0.33 11.23 -10.97
C TYR A 100 0.91 9.97 -10.35
N ALA A 101 1.60 10.10 -9.22
CA ALA A 101 2.14 9.00 -8.44
C ALA A 101 1.63 9.03 -6.97
N PRO A 102 1.26 7.88 -6.37
CA PRO A 102 1.15 6.58 -7.02
C PRO A 102 -0.06 6.50 -7.96
N HIS A 103 0.00 5.63 -8.98
CA HIS A 103 -1.10 5.43 -9.92
C HIS A 103 -2.36 4.84 -9.27
N VAL A 104 -2.17 4.01 -8.24
CA VAL A 104 -3.23 3.43 -7.42
C VAL A 104 -2.94 3.78 -5.96
N GLN A 105 -3.87 4.46 -5.30
CA GLN A 105 -3.78 4.89 -3.91
C GLN A 105 -4.88 4.22 -3.09
N GLY A 106 -4.49 3.38 -2.13
CA GLY A 106 -5.41 2.89 -1.10
C GLY A 106 -5.62 3.93 -0.02
N LEU A 107 -6.85 4.10 0.45
CA LEU A 107 -7.18 4.99 1.56
C LEU A 107 -8.26 4.38 2.45
N MET A 108 -8.30 4.81 3.71
CA MET A 108 -9.40 4.50 4.62
C MET A 108 -10.45 5.61 4.63
N ALA A 109 -11.72 5.25 4.87
CA ALA A 109 -12.76 6.24 5.05
C ALA A 109 -12.39 7.19 6.20
N GLY A 110 -12.43 8.51 5.93
CA GLY A 110 -12.04 9.55 6.89
C GLY A 110 -10.54 9.87 6.93
N GLN A 111 -9.68 9.14 6.19
CA GLN A 111 -8.29 9.55 5.99
C GLN A 111 -8.24 10.72 5.00
N GLU A 112 -7.44 11.74 5.30
CA GLU A 112 -7.25 12.87 4.41
C GLU A 112 -6.39 12.49 3.19
N LEU A 113 -6.81 12.95 2.01
CA LEU A 113 -6.10 12.79 0.75
C LEU A 113 -5.59 14.16 0.28
N LEU A 114 -4.28 14.29 0.13
CA LEU A 114 -3.63 15.45 -0.47
C LEU A 114 -3.28 15.14 -1.93
N ILE A 115 -3.85 15.91 -2.86
CA ILE A 115 -3.49 15.87 -4.27
C ILE A 115 -2.60 17.08 -4.58
N LYS A 116 -1.33 16.82 -4.86
CA LYS A 116 -0.31 17.82 -5.16
C LYS A 116 -0.13 17.96 -6.67
N ASN A 117 0.28 19.16 -7.08
CA ASN A 117 0.83 19.40 -8.41
C ASN A 117 2.20 20.05 -8.26
N SER A 118 3.26 19.28 -8.49
CA SER A 118 4.65 19.75 -8.45
C SER A 118 5.15 20.25 -9.81
N ASP A 119 4.31 20.21 -10.85
CA ASP A 119 4.59 20.81 -12.16
C ASP A 119 4.26 22.31 -12.22
N ALA A 120 3.51 22.81 -11.22
CA ALA A 120 3.02 24.19 -11.14
C ALA A 120 4.11 25.22 -10.82
#